data_AF-A0A2K6D9L7-F1
#
_entry.id   AF-A0A2K6D9L7-F1
#
_cell.length_a   1.000
_cell.length_b   1.000
_cell.length_c   1.000
_cell.angle_alpha   90.00
_cell.angle_beta   90.00
_cell.angle_gamma   90.00
#
_symmetry.space_group_name_H-M   'P 1'
#
loop_
_entity.id
_entity.type
_entity.pdbx_description
1 polymer ?
#
loop_
_entity_poly.entity_id
_entity_poly.type
_entity_poly.pdbx_seq_one_letter_code
_entity_poly.pdbx_strand_id
1 'polypeptide(L)'
;MSRLEAKKPSLCKSEPLTSETVRTTLSVLKRIVTSCYGPSGRLKQLHNGFGGYVCTTSQSSALLSHLLVTHPILKILTTSVQNHVSSFSDCGLFTAILCCNLIENVQRLGLTPTTVIRLNKHLLSLCISYLKSETCGCRIPVDFSSTQILLCLVRSILTSKPACMLTRKETEHVSALILRAFLLTIPENAEGHIILGKSLIVPLKDQRVIDSTVLPGILIEMSEVQLMRLLPIKKSTALKVALFCTTLSGDISDTGEGTVVVSYGVSLENAVLDQLLNLGRQLVSDHVDLVLCQKVIHPSLKQFLNMHRVIAVDRIGVTLMEPLTKMTGTQPIGSLGSISPNSYGSVKDVCTAKFGSKHFFHLIPNEATICSLLLCNRNDTAWDELKLTCQTALHILQLTLKEPWALLGGGCTETHLAAYIRHKTHNDPKSILKDDECTQTELQLIAEAFCSALESVVGSLEHDGGEILTDMKYGHLWSVQADSPCVANWPDLLSHCGCGLYNSQEELSWSFLRSTRHPFVPQICLPLEAVGSASNLTLDCLTAKLSGLQVAVETANLILDLSYVIEDKN
;
A
#
# COMPACT_ATOMS: atom_id res chain seq x y z
N MET A 1 46.77 -2.78 8.44
CA MET A 1 47.30 -1.45 8.08
C MET A 1 46.13 -0.55 7.66
N SER A 2 45.66 0.32 8.56
CA SER A 2 44.70 1.37 8.21
C SER A 2 45.42 2.42 7.36
N ARG A 3 45.07 2.54 6.08
CA ARG A 3 45.55 3.65 5.25
C ARG A 3 44.93 4.94 5.77
N LEU A 4 45.76 5.81 6.35
CA LEU A 4 45.39 7.20 6.61
C LEU A 4 45.34 7.92 5.25
N GLU A 5 44.17 7.99 4.65
CA GLU A 5 43.94 8.88 3.50
C GLU A 5 43.72 10.31 4.00
N ALA A 6 44.33 11.28 3.32
CA ALA A 6 44.16 12.69 3.64
C ALA A 6 42.70 13.10 3.42
N LYS A 7 42.11 13.81 4.41
CA LYS A 7 40.74 14.30 4.35
C LYS A 7 40.58 15.22 3.13
N LYS A 8 39.82 14.80 2.12
CA LYS A 8 39.45 15.60 0.95
C LYS A 8 38.50 16.72 1.37
N PRO A 9 38.63 17.93 0.78
CA PRO A 9 37.71 19.02 1.06
C PRO A 9 36.30 18.66 0.58
N SER A 10 35.28 19.11 1.32
CA SER A 10 33.88 18.93 0.93
C SER A 10 33.58 19.70 -0.34
N LEU A 11 32.76 19.11 -1.22
CA LEU A 11 32.32 19.75 -2.45
C LEU A 11 31.05 20.58 -2.15
N CYS A 12 31.13 21.90 -2.28
CA CYS A 12 29.97 22.79 -2.14
C CYS A 12 29.50 23.26 -3.52
N LYS A 13 28.21 23.08 -3.82
CA LYS A 13 27.55 23.59 -5.03
C LYS A 13 26.45 24.55 -4.64
N SER A 14 26.48 25.78 -5.16
CA SER A 14 25.39 26.75 -5.04
C SER A 14 24.32 26.51 -6.10
N GLU A 15 23.08 26.91 -5.81
CA GLU A 15 21.93 26.86 -6.72
C GLU A 15 21.81 25.53 -7.48
N PRO A 16 21.70 24.40 -6.77
CA PRO A 16 21.82 23.07 -7.37
C PRO A 16 20.77 22.82 -8.48
N LEU A 17 19.65 23.52 -8.47
CA LEU A 17 18.59 23.41 -9.48
C LEU A 17 18.91 24.07 -10.83
N THR A 18 19.86 25.00 -10.90
CA THR A 18 20.31 25.60 -12.18
C THR A 18 21.27 24.68 -12.92
N SER A 19 21.83 23.68 -12.24
CA SER A 19 22.71 22.69 -12.84
C SER A 19 21.97 21.81 -13.87
N GLU A 20 22.51 21.76 -15.09
CA GLU A 20 21.96 20.95 -16.18
C GLU A 20 21.92 19.45 -15.83
N THR A 21 22.90 18.97 -15.05
CA THR A 21 22.91 17.59 -14.56
C THR A 21 21.68 17.30 -13.70
N VAL A 22 21.30 18.23 -12.81
CA VAL A 22 20.15 18.06 -11.92
C VAL A 22 18.86 18.09 -12.70
N ARG A 23 18.70 19.05 -13.62
CA ARG A 23 17.54 19.15 -14.52
C ARG A 23 17.37 17.88 -15.36
N THR A 24 18.46 17.39 -15.96
CA THR A 24 18.46 16.15 -16.73
C THR A 24 18.04 14.97 -15.88
N THR A 25 18.60 14.84 -14.67
CA THR A 25 18.31 13.69 -13.79
C THR A 25 16.86 13.75 -13.27
N LEU A 26 16.35 14.93 -12.93
CA LEU A 26 14.93 15.13 -12.57
C LEU A 26 14.00 14.77 -13.73
N SER A 27 14.34 15.20 -14.95
CA SER A 27 13.58 14.87 -16.16
C SER A 27 13.57 13.36 -16.43
N VAL A 28 14.71 12.67 -16.23
CA VAL A 28 14.77 11.20 -16.34
C VAL A 28 13.87 10.54 -15.29
N LEU A 29 13.95 10.97 -14.03
CA LEU A 29 13.08 10.45 -12.97
C LEU A 29 11.61 10.66 -13.31
N LYS A 30 11.23 11.87 -13.73
CA LYS A 30 9.88 12.22 -14.18
C LYS A 30 9.41 11.28 -15.28
N ARG A 31 10.21 11.05 -16.33
CA ARG A 31 9.88 10.12 -17.42
C ARG A 31 9.67 8.69 -16.93
N ILE A 32 10.50 8.21 -16.00
CA ILE A 32 10.36 6.88 -15.40
C ILE A 32 9.00 6.78 -14.69
N VAL A 33 8.67 7.70 -13.79
CA VAL A 33 7.43 7.63 -13.00
C VAL A 33 6.18 7.90 -13.84
N THR A 34 6.23 8.86 -14.78
CA THR A 34 5.13 9.16 -15.72
C THR A 34 4.80 7.95 -16.56
N SER A 35 5.81 7.27 -17.13
CA SER A 35 5.57 6.08 -17.96
C SER A 35 5.04 4.86 -17.20
N CYS A 36 4.89 4.92 -15.86
CA CYS A 36 4.28 3.87 -15.04
C CYS A 36 2.84 4.18 -14.63
N TYR A 37 2.35 5.40 -14.90
CA TYR A 37 1.12 5.89 -14.29
C TYR A 37 -0.13 5.36 -15.00
N GLY A 38 -1.08 4.88 -14.21
CA GLY A 38 -2.40 4.45 -14.67
C GLY A 38 -2.48 3.02 -15.24
N PRO A 39 -3.70 2.60 -15.65
CA PRO A 39 -3.96 1.25 -16.18
C PRO A 39 -3.19 0.89 -17.45
N SER A 40 -2.93 1.88 -18.31
CA SER A 40 -2.15 1.79 -19.55
C SER A 40 -0.64 2.02 -19.33
N GLY A 41 -0.21 2.19 -18.08
CA GLY A 41 1.17 2.42 -17.70
C GLY A 41 2.10 1.30 -18.14
N ARG A 42 3.32 1.66 -18.56
CA ARG A 42 4.35 0.72 -18.99
C ARG A 42 5.05 0.09 -17.81
N LEU A 43 5.30 -1.21 -17.90
CA LEU A 43 5.99 -1.98 -16.87
C LEU A 43 7.48 -1.60 -16.79
N LYS A 44 8.06 -1.75 -15.59
CA LYS A 44 9.49 -1.54 -15.36
C LYS A 44 10.11 -2.85 -14.91
N GLN A 45 11.16 -3.25 -15.61
CA GLN A 45 11.94 -4.42 -15.26
C GLN A 45 13.20 -3.97 -14.53
N LEU A 46 13.31 -4.35 -13.28
CA LEU A 46 14.37 -3.97 -12.35
C LEU A 46 15.31 -5.15 -12.20
N HIS A 47 16.58 -4.93 -12.51
CA HIS A 47 17.65 -5.93 -12.45
C HIS A 47 18.59 -5.56 -11.31
N ASN A 48 18.95 -6.55 -10.48
CA ASN A 48 19.96 -6.35 -9.45
C ASN A 48 21.37 -6.39 -10.09
N GLY A 49 22.33 -5.63 -9.54
CA GLY A 49 23.70 -5.60 -10.04
C GLY A 49 24.49 -6.90 -9.83
N PHE A 50 23.95 -7.83 -9.03
CA PHE A 50 24.57 -9.11 -8.68
C PHE A 50 24.01 -10.30 -9.49
N GLY A 51 23.05 -10.07 -10.39
CA GLY A 51 22.36 -11.11 -11.15
C GLY A 51 21.32 -11.90 -10.34
N GLY A 52 20.41 -12.57 -11.05
CA GLY A 52 19.43 -13.49 -10.49
C GLY A 52 18.01 -12.93 -10.38
N TYR A 53 17.75 -12.05 -9.41
CA TYR A 53 16.39 -11.57 -9.14
C TYR A 53 16.02 -10.43 -10.10
N VAL A 54 14.97 -10.67 -10.89
CA VAL A 54 14.37 -9.68 -11.80
C VAL A 54 12.97 -9.36 -11.30
N CYS A 55 12.71 -8.09 -10.99
CA CYS A 55 11.40 -7.63 -10.57
C CYS A 55 10.74 -6.87 -11.71
N THR A 56 9.55 -7.30 -12.14
CA THR A 56 8.72 -6.54 -13.09
C THR A 56 7.59 -5.89 -12.32
N THR A 57 7.49 -4.56 -12.34
CA THR A 57 6.50 -3.84 -11.55
C THR A 57 5.89 -2.64 -12.27
N SER A 58 4.67 -2.31 -11.88
CA SER A 58 3.96 -1.05 -12.19
C SER A 58 3.74 -0.18 -10.94
N GLN A 59 4.18 -0.64 -9.76
CA GLN A 59 3.93 0.00 -8.48
C GLN A 59 5.05 0.93 -8.04
N SER A 60 4.68 2.07 -7.46
CA SER A 60 5.64 3.00 -6.85
C SER A 60 6.42 2.38 -5.69
N SER A 61 5.80 1.53 -4.87
CA SER A 61 6.45 0.86 -3.73
C SER A 61 7.63 0.00 -4.17
N ALA A 62 7.42 -0.89 -5.15
CA ALA A 62 8.46 -1.75 -5.71
C ALA A 62 9.45 -0.95 -6.57
N LEU A 63 8.98 -0.03 -7.40
CA LEU A 63 9.85 0.81 -8.24
C LEU A 63 10.84 1.63 -7.40
N LEU A 64 10.35 2.37 -6.40
CA LEU A 64 11.18 3.29 -5.62
C LEU A 64 12.08 2.57 -4.63
N SER A 65 11.69 1.41 -4.09
CA SER A 65 12.53 0.64 -3.17
C SER A 65 13.79 0.07 -3.82
N HIS A 66 13.74 -0.20 -5.13
CA HIS A 66 14.88 -0.72 -5.90
C HIS A 66 15.62 0.37 -6.69
N LEU A 67 15.11 1.60 -6.73
CA LEU A 67 15.76 2.71 -7.42
C LEU A 67 16.90 3.28 -6.56
N LEU A 68 18.15 2.94 -6.92
CA LEU A 68 19.34 3.50 -6.28
C LEU A 68 19.63 4.92 -6.78
N VAL A 69 19.22 5.91 -5.99
CA VAL A 69 19.42 7.32 -6.30
C VAL A 69 20.62 7.89 -5.54
N THR A 70 21.59 8.41 -6.28
CA THR A 70 22.81 9.04 -5.71
C THR A 70 22.65 10.54 -5.53
N HIS A 71 21.91 11.22 -6.41
CA HIS A 71 21.82 12.68 -6.39
C HIS A 71 21.00 13.19 -5.19
N PRO A 72 21.52 14.13 -4.36
CA PRO A 72 20.85 14.58 -3.13
C PRO A 72 19.41 15.09 -3.32
N ILE A 73 19.17 15.89 -4.37
CA ILE A 73 17.82 16.42 -4.65
C ILE A 73 16.84 15.28 -4.96
N LEU A 74 17.26 14.31 -5.77
CA LEU A 74 16.38 13.19 -6.09
C LEU A 74 16.21 12.30 -4.86
N LYS A 75 17.22 12.18 -3.99
CA LYS A 75 17.10 11.43 -2.74
C LYS A 75 16.04 12.05 -1.83
N ILE A 76 16.00 13.38 -1.70
CA ILE A 76 14.93 14.07 -0.97
C ILE A 76 13.56 13.70 -1.57
N LEU A 77 13.41 13.82 -2.89
CA LEU A 77 12.17 13.52 -3.59
C LEU A 77 11.74 12.05 -3.40
N THR A 78 12.62 11.09 -3.69
CA THR A 78 12.30 9.67 -3.62
C THR A 78 12.05 9.21 -2.19
N THR A 79 12.80 9.72 -1.20
CA THR A 79 12.56 9.41 0.21
C THR A 79 11.23 9.98 0.69
N SER A 80 10.85 11.21 0.31
CA SER A 80 9.52 11.75 0.63
C SER A 80 8.39 10.89 0.07
N VAL A 81 8.51 10.44 -1.19
CA VAL A 81 7.50 9.58 -1.81
C VAL A 81 7.49 8.19 -1.17
N GLN A 82 8.65 7.60 -0.85
CA GLN A 82 8.75 6.33 -0.13
C GLN A 82 8.07 6.41 1.24
N ASN A 83 8.27 7.50 1.98
CA ASN A 83 7.63 7.73 3.27
C ASN A 83 6.10 7.81 3.13
N HIS A 84 5.60 8.53 2.12
CA HIS A 84 4.18 8.56 1.80
C HIS A 84 3.63 7.15 1.50
N VAL A 85 4.28 6.40 0.60
CA VAL A 85 3.85 5.04 0.23
C VAL A 85 3.92 4.09 1.42
N SER A 86 4.89 4.22 2.31
CA SER A 86 4.97 3.41 3.54
C SER A 86 3.81 3.67 4.51
N SER A 87 3.29 4.91 4.52
CA SER A 87 2.26 5.36 5.46
C SER A 87 0.84 5.25 4.91
N PHE A 88 0.65 5.32 3.59
CA PHE A 88 -0.67 5.34 2.95
C PHE A 88 -0.86 4.28 1.85
N SER A 89 0.21 3.56 1.47
CA SER A 89 0.25 2.45 0.50
C SER A 89 -0.21 2.72 -0.94
N ASP A 90 -0.71 3.90 -1.26
CA ASP A 90 -1.14 4.29 -2.61
C ASP A 90 -0.64 5.71 -2.96
N CYS A 91 -1.02 6.25 -4.12
CA CYS A 91 -0.73 7.61 -4.58
C CYS A 91 0.77 8.00 -4.71
N GLY A 92 1.70 7.04 -4.65
CA GLY A 92 3.13 7.30 -4.79
C GLY A 92 3.54 7.86 -6.16
N LEU A 93 3.06 7.28 -7.25
CA LEU A 93 3.36 7.80 -8.61
C LEU A 93 2.73 9.18 -8.83
N PHE A 94 1.48 9.38 -8.39
CA PHE A 94 0.80 10.68 -8.39
C PHE A 94 1.67 11.74 -7.70
N THR A 95 2.13 11.44 -6.48
CA THR A 95 2.97 12.35 -5.67
C THR A 95 4.27 12.71 -6.39
N ALA A 96 4.97 11.70 -6.95
CA ALA A 96 6.23 11.91 -7.65
C ALA A 96 6.05 12.76 -8.92
N ILE A 97 5.05 12.45 -9.75
CA ILE A 97 4.78 13.16 -11.00
C ILE A 97 4.38 14.61 -10.70
N LEU A 98 3.50 14.84 -9.73
CA LEU A 98 3.07 16.18 -9.35
C LEU A 98 4.26 17.00 -8.84
N CYS A 99 5.09 16.44 -7.95
CA CYS A 99 6.29 17.10 -7.43
C CYS A 99 7.25 17.51 -8.56
N CYS A 100 7.55 16.62 -9.50
CA CYS A 100 8.43 16.93 -10.63
C CYS A 100 7.86 18.06 -11.52
N ASN A 101 6.56 18.03 -11.82
CA ASN A 101 5.94 19.06 -12.65
C ASN A 101 5.87 20.41 -11.95
N LEU A 102 5.62 20.46 -10.63
CA LEU A 102 5.65 21.71 -9.87
C LEU A 102 7.04 22.38 -9.94
N ILE A 103 8.11 21.61 -9.74
CA ILE A 103 9.49 22.12 -9.83
C ILE A 103 9.78 22.64 -11.25
N GLU A 104 9.48 21.84 -12.28
CA GLU A 104 9.77 22.21 -13.68
C GLU A 104 8.96 23.41 -14.17
N ASN A 105 7.69 23.52 -13.78
CA ASN A 105 6.82 24.61 -14.22
C ASN A 105 7.25 25.95 -13.61
N VAL A 106 7.57 25.95 -12.31
CA VAL A 106 8.01 27.15 -11.59
C VAL A 106 9.33 27.68 -12.13
N GLN A 107 10.28 26.81 -12.48
CA GLN A 107 11.57 27.20 -13.03
C GLN A 107 11.47 28.06 -14.30
N ARG A 108 10.31 28.06 -14.98
CA ARG A 108 10.06 28.85 -16.20
C ARG A 108 9.47 30.23 -15.91
N LEU A 109 8.99 30.49 -14.70
CA LEU A 109 8.24 31.71 -14.37
C LEU A 109 9.10 32.91 -13.97
N GLY A 110 10.42 32.72 -13.75
CA GLY A 110 11.33 33.81 -13.37
C GLY A 110 11.03 34.48 -12.02
N LEU A 111 10.19 33.86 -11.18
CA LEU A 111 9.80 34.36 -9.86
C LEU A 111 10.78 33.90 -8.78
N THR A 112 10.86 34.65 -7.68
CA THR A 112 11.70 34.28 -6.54
C THR A 112 11.16 33.01 -5.86
N PRO A 113 12.04 32.09 -5.39
CA PRO A 113 11.60 30.88 -4.70
C PRO A 113 10.68 31.16 -3.51
N THR A 114 10.93 32.23 -2.75
CA THR A 114 10.12 32.64 -1.59
C THR A 114 8.67 32.94 -1.96
N THR A 115 8.44 33.71 -3.03
CA THR A 115 7.10 34.02 -3.55
C THR A 115 6.39 32.77 -4.02
N VAL A 116 7.09 31.90 -4.75
CA VAL A 116 6.53 30.62 -5.23
C VAL A 116 6.11 29.74 -4.06
N ILE A 117 7.01 29.50 -3.11
CA ILE A 117 6.75 28.61 -1.96
C ILE A 117 5.53 29.11 -1.17
N ARG A 118 5.43 30.42 -0.95
CA ARG A 118 4.29 31.02 -0.24
C ARG A 118 2.98 30.78 -1.00
N LEU A 119 2.93 31.09 -2.29
CA LEU A 119 1.71 30.89 -3.09
C LEU A 119 1.34 29.42 -3.26
N ASN A 120 2.32 28.52 -3.42
CA ASN A 120 2.08 27.07 -3.41
C ASN A 120 1.45 26.59 -2.10
N LYS A 121 1.88 27.12 -0.94
CA LYS A 121 1.27 26.79 0.36
C LYS A 121 -0.19 27.25 0.42
N HIS A 122 -0.52 28.43 -0.09
CA HIS A 122 -1.90 28.92 -0.14
C HIS A 122 -2.77 28.06 -1.07
N LEU A 123 -2.28 27.73 -2.27
CA LEU A 123 -2.98 26.87 -3.22
C LEU A 123 -3.20 25.46 -2.64
N LEU A 124 -2.19 24.89 -1.97
CA LEU A 124 -2.33 23.61 -1.28
C LEU A 124 -3.42 23.65 -0.20
N SER A 125 -3.41 24.70 0.64
CA SER A 125 -4.43 24.88 1.68
C SER A 125 -5.83 25.00 1.07
N LEU A 126 -5.96 25.73 -0.04
CA LEU A 126 -7.21 25.85 -0.79
C LEU A 126 -7.68 24.47 -1.27
N CYS A 127 -6.80 23.68 -1.90
CA CYS A 127 -7.12 22.34 -2.38
C CYS A 127 -7.57 21.39 -1.26
N ILE A 128 -6.83 21.33 -0.15
CA ILE A 128 -7.16 20.46 0.98
C ILE A 128 -8.49 20.88 1.60
N SER A 129 -8.72 22.18 1.77
CA SER A 129 -9.98 22.68 2.34
C SER A 129 -11.18 22.36 1.46
N TYR A 130 -11.01 22.46 0.13
CA TYR A 130 -12.05 22.14 -0.83
C TYR A 130 -12.33 20.64 -0.89
N LEU A 131 -11.31 19.78 -1.00
CA LEU A 131 -11.50 18.31 -1.03
C LEU A 131 -12.13 17.76 0.27
N LYS A 132 -11.99 18.47 1.39
CA LYS A 132 -12.64 18.16 2.67
C LYS A 132 -14.01 18.82 2.87
N SER A 133 -14.43 19.73 2.00
CA SER A 133 -15.73 20.40 2.11
C SER A 133 -16.86 19.51 1.58
N GLU A 134 -18.09 19.79 2.01
CA GLU A 134 -19.30 19.15 1.49
C GLU A 134 -19.67 19.65 0.09
N THR A 135 -19.14 20.81 -0.30
CA THR A 135 -19.36 21.42 -1.61
C THR A 135 -18.47 20.82 -2.71
N CYS A 136 -17.60 19.86 -2.36
CA CYS A 136 -16.69 19.25 -3.32
C CYS A 136 -17.43 18.33 -4.28
N GLY A 137 -17.42 18.66 -5.57
CA GLY A 137 -18.05 17.83 -6.60
C GLY A 137 -17.41 16.45 -6.80
N CYS A 138 -16.17 16.24 -6.37
CA CYS A 138 -15.47 14.95 -6.56
C CYS A 138 -15.60 13.98 -5.39
N ARG A 139 -16.27 14.38 -4.30
CA ARG A 139 -16.29 13.62 -3.06
C ARG A 139 -17.53 12.73 -2.98
N ILE A 140 -17.33 11.47 -2.61
CA ILE A 140 -18.38 10.46 -2.48
C ILE A 140 -18.41 9.92 -1.05
N PRO A 141 -19.57 9.95 -0.35
CA PRO A 141 -19.70 9.31 0.96
C PRO A 141 -19.61 7.79 0.82
N VAL A 142 -18.87 7.15 1.73
CA VAL A 142 -18.76 5.68 1.78
C VAL A 142 -19.75 5.16 2.80
N ASP A 143 -20.84 4.56 2.31
CA ASP A 143 -21.80 3.86 3.16
C ASP A 143 -21.33 2.42 3.41
N PHE A 144 -21.07 2.06 4.67
CA PHE A 144 -20.67 0.71 5.07
C PHE A 144 -21.83 -0.29 5.13
N SER A 145 -23.09 0.16 4.98
CA SER A 145 -24.23 -0.73 4.81
C SER A 145 -24.20 -1.45 3.44
N SER A 146 -23.47 -0.90 2.48
CA SER A 146 -23.31 -1.42 1.13
C SER A 146 -21.85 -1.75 0.81
N THR A 147 -21.62 -2.89 0.18
CA THR A 147 -20.29 -3.31 -0.28
C THR A 147 -19.87 -2.66 -1.60
N GLN A 148 -20.78 -1.94 -2.27
CA GLN A 148 -20.60 -1.51 -3.65
C GLN A 148 -19.45 -0.51 -3.82
N ILE A 149 -19.40 0.52 -2.99
CA ILE A 149 -18.36 1.57 -3.05
C ILE A 149 -16.99 0.99 -2.65
N LEU A 150 -16.96 0.13 -1.62
CA LEU A 150 -15.75 -0.56 -1.19
C LEU A 150 -15.21 -1.46 -2.31
N LEU A 151 -16.08 -2.17 -3.02
CA LEU A 151 -15.69 -2.99 -4.15
C LEU A 151 -15.15 -2.14 -5.31
N CYS A 152 -15.76 -0.97 -5.58
CA CYS A 152 -15.26 -0.03 -6.59
C CYS A 152 -13.85 0.49 -6.25
N LEU A 153 -13.59 0.82 -4.97
CA LEU A 153 -12.25 1.22 -4.51
C LEU A 153 -11.21 0.12 -4.76
N VAL A 154 -11.50 -1.11 -4.30
CA VAL A 154 -10.60 -2.26 -4.49
C VAL A 154 -10.36 -2.54 -5.97
N ARG A 155 -11.42 -2.51 -6.78
CA ARG A 155 -11.32 -2.74 -8.21
C ARG A 155 -10.47 -1.67 -8.89
N SER A 156 -10.64 -0.40 -8.53
CA SER A 156 -9.85 0.72 -9.08
C SER A 156 -8.35 0.53 -8.81
N ILE A 157 -8.00 0.05 -7.62
CA ILE A 157 -6.63 -0.29 -7.27
C ILE A 157 -6.11 -1.43 -8.15
N LEU A 158 -6.85 -2.51 -8.31
CA LEU A 158 -6.43 -3.66 -9.12
C LEU A 158 -6.32 -3.34 -10.62
N THR A 159 -7.29 -2.61 -11.18
CA THR A 159 -7.30 -2.27 -12.62
C THR A 159 -6.16 -1.31 -12.99
N SER A 160 -5.68 -0.51 -12.05
CA SER A 160 -4.53 0.38 -12.24
C SER A 160 -3.16 -0.32 -12.18
N LYS A 161 -3.10 -1.66 -12.12
CA LYS A 161 -1.87 -2.44 -11.92
C LYS A 161 -1.69 -3.49 -13.01
N PRO A 162 -1.27 -3.08 -14.23
CA PRO A 162 -1.14 -4.00 -15.37
C PRO A 162 -0.14 -5.14 -15.13
N ALA A 163 0.86 -4.97 -14.26
CA ALA A 163 1.82 -6.05 -13.92
C ALA A 163 1.18 -7.22 -13.14
N CYS A 164 -0.03 -7.05 -12.58
CA CYS A 164 -0.77 -8.17 -12.01
C CYS A 164 -1.29 -9.15 -13.07
N MET A 165 -1.37 -8.71 -14.34
CA MET A 165 -1.81 -9.51 -15.50
C MET A 165 -3.18 -10.18 -15.32
N LEU A 166 -4.12 -9.50 -14.65
CA LEU A 166 -5.45 -10.03 -14.37
C LEU A 166 -6.40 -9.82 -15.55
N THR A 167 -7.18 -10.85 -15.87
CA THR A 167 -8.37 -10.70 -16.71
C THR A 167 -9.49 -10.01 -15.92
N ARG A 168 -10.49 -9.43 -16.62
CA ARG A 168 -11.65 -8.80 -15.97
C ARG A 168 -12.35 -9.72 -14.96
N LYS A 169 -12.49 -11.01 -15.28
CA LYS A 169 -13.12 -12.00 -14.37
C LYS A 169 -12.28 -12.23 -13.12
N GLU A 170 -10.96 -12.28 -13.27
CA GLU A 170 -10.04 -12.45 -12.14
C GLU A 170 -9.99 -11.19 -11.27
N THR A 171 -10.05 -10.00 -11.86
CA THR A 171 -10.15 -8.73 -11.12
C THR A 171 -11.39 -8.71 -10.23
N GLU A 172 -12.57 -9.09 -10.75
CA GLU A 172 -13.80 -9.14 -9.94
C GLU A 172 -13.69 -10.18 -8.82
N HIS A 173 -13.16 -11.37 -9.11
CA HIS A 173 -12.95 -12.43 -8.11
C HIS A 173 -12.02 -11.96 -6.98
N VAL A 174 -10.84 -11.44 -7.33
CA VAL A 174 -9.86 -10.97 -6.34
C VAL A 174 -10.39 -9.76 -5.57
N SER A 175 -11.14 -8.86 -6.21
CA SER A 175 -11.77 -7.72 -5.53
C SER A 175 -12.73 -8.19 -4.44
N ALA A 176 -13.59 -9.16 -4.75
CA ALA A 176 -14.52 -9.75 -3.80
C ALA A 176 -13.79 -10.47 -2.65
N LEU A 177 -12.70 -11.18 -2.94
CA LEU A 177 -11.89 -11.84 -1.91
C LEU A 177 -11.20 -10.84 -0.98
N ILE A 178 -10.58 -9.78 -1.50
CA ILE A 178 -9.95 -8.73 -0.70
C ILE A 178 -10.98 -8.09 0.23
N LEU A 179 -12.16 -7.74 -0.31
CA LEU A 179 -13.23 -7.15 0.49
C LEU A 179 -13.72 -8.12 1.57
N ARG A 180 -13.94 -9.39 1.23
CA ARG A 180 -14.31 -10.43 2.20
C ARG A 180 -13.26 -10.57 3.29
N ALA A 181 -11.97 -10.62 2.93
CA ALA A 181 -10.88 -10.71 3.90
C ALA A 181 -10.86 -9.50 4.83
N PHE A 182 -11.06 -8.29 4.30
CA PHE A 182 -11.16 -7.08 5.09
C PHE A 182 -12.35 -7.10 6.05
N LEU A 183 -13.55 -7.50 5.59
CA LEU A 183 -14.74 -7.57 6.44
C LEU A 183 -14.57 -8.57 7.59
N LEU A 184 -13.89 -9.70 7.35
CA LEU A 184 -13.54 -10.63 8.42
C LEU A 184 -12.64 -10.02 9.49
N THR A 185 -11.84 -9.00 9.17
CA THR A 185 -11.01 -8.31 10.17
C THR A 185 -11.80 -7.38 11.10
N ILE A 186 -13.06 -7.09 10.78
CA ILE A 186 -13.90 -6.20 11.59
C ILE A 186 -14.56 -7.04 12.70
N PRO A 187 -14.34 -6.73 13.99
CA PRO A 187 -14.95 -7.48 15.09
C PRO A 187 -16.48 -7.24 15.14
N GLU A 188 -17.24 -8.29 15.51
CA GLU A 188 -18.71 -8.25 15.56
C GLU A 188 -19.26 -7.32 16.67
N ASN A 189 -18.55 -7.22 17.81
CA ASN A 189 -18.96 -6.43 18.97
C ASN A 189 -18.07 -5.18 19.16
N ALA A 190 -18.13 -4.28 18.20
CA ALA A 190 -17.34 -3.05 18.19
C ALA A 190 -18.02 -1.91 18.99
N GLU A 191 -18.03 -1.99 20.32
CA GLU A 191 -18.34 -0.81 21.16
C GLU A 191 -17.05 -0.03 21.47
N GLY A 192 -16.92 1.18 20.92
CA GLY A 192 -15.77 2.07 21.17
C GLY A 192 -14.68 2.02 20.09
N HIS A 193 -13.40 2.07 20.49
CA HIS A 193 -12.26 2.08 19.57
C HIS A 193 -12.09 0.71 18.89
N ILE A 194 -12.44 0.62 17.61
CA ILE A 194 -12.35 -0.61 16.82
C ILE A 194 -10.89 -0.96 16.54
N ILE A 195 -10.36 -1.98 17.24
CA ILE A 195 -9.07 -2.57 16.92
C ILE A 195 -9.26 -3.62 15.84
N LEU A 196 -9.03 -3.23 14.58
CA LEU A 196 -9.13 -4.15 13.44
C LEU A 196 -8.21 -5.35 13.59
N GLY A 197 -8.73 -6.51 13.18
CA GLY A 197 -8.01 -7.75 13.02
C GLY A 197 -6.93 -7.72 11.94
N LYS A 198 -6.54 -8.89 11.42
CA LYS A 198 -5.44 -8.97 10.44
C LYS A 198 -5.72 -10.03 9.37
N SER A 199 -5.50 -9.66 8.12
CA SER A 199 -5.52 -10.57 6.98
C SER A 199 -4.09 -10.99 6.63
N LEU A 200 -3.86 -12.29 6.52
CA LEU A 200 -2.58 -12.89 6.14
C LEU A 200 -2.63 -13.34 4.69
N ILE A 201 -1.69 -12.87 3.87
CA ILE A 201 -1.57 -13.34 2.50
C ILE A 201 -0.69 -14.58 2.48
N VAL A 202 -1.26 -15.71 2.08
CA VAL A 202 -0.60 -17.02 2.03
C VAL A 202 -0.29 -17.38 0.58
N PRO A 203 0.99 -17.67 0.23
CA PRO A 203 1.39 -17.94 -1.14
C PRO A 203 0.99 -19.34 -1.64
N LEU A 204 0.19 -19.38 -2.70
CA LEU A 204 -0.04 -20.58 -3.51
C LEU A 204 0.32 -20.33 -4.98
N LYS A 205 1.62 -20.30 -5.26
CA LYS A 205 2.18 -20.14 -6.61
C LYS A 205 1.79 -21.32 -7.51
N ASP A 206 1.90 -21.12 -8.83
CA ASP A 206 1.59 -22.08 -9.90
C ASP A 206 0.11 -22.47 -10.06
N GLN A 207 -0.81 -21.83 -9.32
CA GLN A 207 -2.26 -22.02 -9.44
C GLN A 207 -2.93 -20.85 -10.16
N ARG A 208 -4.14 -21.06 -10.70
CA ARG A 208 -4.86 -19.97 -11.37
C ARG A 208 -5.35 -18.96 -10.35
N VAL A 209 -5.43 -17.69 -10.74
CA VAL A 209 -5.92 -16.63 -9.85
C VAL A 209 -7.34 -16.92 -9.35
N ILE A 210 -8.18 -17.52 -10.19
CA ILE A 210 -9.56 -17.92 -9.84
C ILE A 210 -9.63 -18.97 -8.70
N ASP A 211 -8.55 -19.73 -8.48
CA ASP A 211 -8.48 -20.73 -7.41
C ASP A 211 -8.10 -20.10 -6.04
N SER A 212 -7.86 -18.77 -6.00
CA SER A 212 -7.64 -18.03 -4.74
C SER A 212 -8.88 -18.07 -3.85
N THR A 213 -8.67 -18.04 -2.53
CA THR A 213 -9.77 -18.10 -1.55
C THR A 213 -9.42 -17.41 -0.25
N VAL A 214 -10.43 -17.12 0.57
CA VAL A 214 -10.29 -16.56 1.91
C VAL A 214 -10.90 -17.51 2.93
N LEU A 215 -10.12 -17.81 3.97
CA LEU A 215 -10.53 -18.68 5.06
C LEU A 215 -10.38 -17.94 6.40
N PRO A 216 -11.35 -18.04 7.32
CA PRO A 216 -11.18 -17.52 8.67
C PRO A 216 -10.07 -18.31 9.37
N GLY A 217 -9.23 -17.62 10.15
CA GLY A 217 -8.10 -18.22 10.85
C GLY A 217 -6.77 -18.17 10.11
N ILE A 218 -5.82 -18.96 10.60
CA ILE A 218 -4.42 -18.96 10.16
C ILE A 218 -4.11 -20.28 9.46
N LEU A 219 -3.55 -20.20 8.25
CA LEU A 219 -2.98 -21.35 7.54
C LEU A 219 -1.46 -21.39 7.76
N ILE A 220 -0.96 -22.53 8.23
CA ILE A 220 0.46 -22.80 8.39
C ILE A 220 0.85 -23.87 7.37
N GLU A 221 1.73 -23.53 6.42
CA GLU A 221 2.23 -24.48 5.44
C GLU A 221 3.09 -25.56 6.12
N MET A 222 2.77 -26.83 5.88
CA MET A 222 3.47 -27.97 6.47
C MET A 222 3.69 -29.07 5.43
N SER A 223 4.77 -29.86 5.59
CA SER A 223 4.96 -31.03 4.73
C SER A 223 3.91 -32.11 5.01
N GLU A 224 3.59 -32.90 4.00
CA GLU A 224 2.65 -34.03 4.11
C GLU A 224 3.07 -35.00 5.22
N VAL A 225 4.38 -35.28 5.35
CA VAL A 225 4.94 -36.14 6.39
C VAL A 225 4.68 -35.58 7.79
N GLN A 226 4.79 -34.26 7.99
CA GLN A 226 4.48 -33.65 9.29
C GLN A 226 3.00 -33.75 9.62
N LEU A 227 2.12 -33.53 8.64
CA LEU A 227 0.67 -33.60 8.83
C LEU A 227 0.17 -35.02 9.11
N MET A 228 0.72 -36.02 8.42
CA MET A 228 0.39 -37.44 8.67
C MET A 228 0.78 -37.91 10.07
N ARG A 229 1.74 -37.22 10.71
CA ARG A 229 2.14 -37.48 12.10
C ARG A 229 1.24 -36.77 13.12
N LEU A 230 0.35 -35.88 12.69
CA LEU A 230 -0.62 -35.25 13.58
C LEU A 230 -1.78 -36.20 13.84
N LEU A 231 -2.09 -36.40 15.12
CA LEU A 231 -3.26 -37.15 15.53
C LEU A 231 -4.53 -36.32 15.23
N PRO A 232 -5.60 -36.92 14.68
CA PRO A 232 -6.86 -36.23 14.54
C PRO A 232 -7.45 -35.97 15.92
N ILE A 233 -7.46 -34.72 16.36
CA ILE A 233 -8.18 -34.30 17.57
C ILE A 233 -9.56 -33.82 17.13
N LYS A 234 -10.60 -34.54 17.52
CA LYS A 234 -11.98 -34.03 17.51
C LYS A 234 -12.41 -33.87 18.96
N LYS A 235 -12.24 -32.66 19.49
CA LYS A 235 -12.81 -32.27 20.78
C LYS A 235 -14.03 -31.39 20.53
N SER A 236 -15.09 -31.58 21.33
CA SER A 236 -16.29 -30.73 21.29
C SER A 236 -16.05 -29.36 21.94
N THR A 237 -14.96 -29.19 22.69
CA THR A 237 -14.57 -27.97 23.39
C THR A 237 -13.38 -27.31 22.71
N ALA A 238 -13.21 -26.00 22.91
CA ALA A 238 -12.04 -25.26 22.43
C ALA A 238 -10.73 -25.92 22.91
N LEU A 239 -9.72 -25.88 22.05
CA LEU A 239 -8.41 -26.48 22.26
C LEU A 239 -7.52 -25.51 23.02
N LYS A 240 -6.88 -25.98 24.09
CA LYS A 240 -5.95 -25.15 24.89
C LYS A 240 -4.60 -25.04 24.18
N VAL A 241 -4.10 -23.81 24.01
CA VAL A 241 -2.91 -23.50 23.20
C VAL A 241 -1.79 -22.93 24.08
N ALA A 242 -0.56 -23.41 23.87
CA ALA A 242 0.67 -22.80 24.36
C ALA A 242 1.49 -22.27 23.17
N LEU A 243 1.94 -21.02 23.24
CA LEU A 243 2.72 -20.37 22.19
C LEU A 243 4.12 -20.01 22.71
N PHE A 244 5.18 -20.55 22.11
CA PHE A 244 6.57 -20.32 22.49
C PHE A 244 7.30 -19.43 21.49
N CYS A 245 8.01 -18.41 21.98
CA CYS A 245 8.95 -17.60 21.19
C CYS A 245 10.43 -17.97 21.42
N THR A 246 10.70 -18.78 22.45
CA THR A 246 12.03 -19.35 22.71
C THR A 246 12.28 -20.63 21.91
N THR A 247 13.55 -21.05 21.82
CA THR A 247 13.89 -22.32 21.18
C THR A 247 13.65 -23.47 22.16
N LEU A 248 13.02 -24.54 21.67
CA LEU A 248 12.80 -25.78 22.42
C LEU A 248 13.69 -26.91 21.88
N SER A 249 14.79 -26.57 21.19
CA SER A 249 15.77 -27.50 20.62
C SER A 249 16.72 -28.10 21.66
N GLY A 250 16.86 -27.48 22.83
CA GLY A 250 17.86 -27.89 23.81
C GLY A 250 19.28 -27.41 23.48
N ASP A 251 19.42 -26.48 22.54
CA ASP A 251 20.69 -25.83 22.29
C ASP A 251 21.07 -24.99 23.51
N ILE A 252 22.30 -25.19 24.00
CA ILE A 252 22.87 -24.37 25.06
C ILE A 252 23.02 -22.97 24.45
N SER A 253 22.26 -22.00 24.94
CA SER A 253 22.36 -20.62 24.48
C SER A 253 23.81 -20.17 24.58
N ASP A 254 24.31 -19.52 23.53
CA ASP A 254 25.67 -18.97 23.46
C ASP A 254 25.98 -18.20 24.75
N THR A 255 26.80 -18.77 25.64
CA THR A 255 27.03 -18.27 27.01
C THR A 255 27.82 -16.96 27.07
N GLY A 256 27.96 -16.26 25.93
CA GLY A 256 28.92 -15.16 25.75
C GLY A 256 30.36 -15.66 25.92
N GLU A 257 31.28 -14.76 26.24
CA GLU A 257 32.65 -15.09 26.67
C GLU A 257 32.63 -15.65 28.11
N GLY A 258 32.04 -16.84 28.30
CA GLY A 258 31.96 -17.53 29.57
C GLY A 258 32.35 -19.01 29.43
N THR A 259 33.14 -19.53 30.37
CA THR A 259 33.47 -20.96 30.44
C THR A 259 32.45 -21.68 31.31
N VAL A 260 31.76 -22.68 30.74
CA VAL A 260 30.86 -23.57 31.49
C VAL A 260 31.69 -24.70 32.08
N VAL A 261 31.80 -24.76 33.41
CA VAL A 261 32.49 -25.85 34.12
C VAL A 261 31.49 -26.94 34.46
N VAL A 262 31.64 -28.11 33.84
CA VAL A 262 30.78 -29.28 34.07
C VAL A 262 31.48 -30.24 35.03
N SER A 263 30.77 -30.66 36.09
CA SER A 263 31.31 -31.65 37.02
C SER A 263 31.41 -33.04 36.37
N TYR A 264 32.44 -33.80 36.74
CA TYR A 264 32.68 -35.15 36.22
C TYR A 264 31.44 -36.04 36.40
N GLY A 265 30.97 -36.67 35.32
CA GLY A 265 29.79 -37.56 35.32
C GLY A 265 28.46 -36.88 35.00
N VAL A 266 28.40 -35.55 34.85
CA VAL A 266 27.18 -34.84 34.43
C VAL A 266 27.20 -34.63 32.91
N SER A 267 26.17 -35.15 32.22
CA SER A 267 25.93 -34.80 30.81
C SER A 267 25.03 -33.57 30.73
N LEU A 268 25.55 -32.47 30.18
CA LEU A 268 24.77 -31.25 29.91
C LEU A 268 23.58 -31.53 29.00
N GLU A 269 23.77 -32.36 27.97
CA GLU A 269 22.72 -32.74 27.02
C GLU A 269 21.54 -33.42 27.73
N ASN A 270 21.84 -34.35 28.64
CA ASN A 270 20.81 -35.03 29.43
C ASN A 270 20.09 -34.05 30.36
N ALA A 271 20.82 -33.14 31.01
CA ALA A 271 20.22 -32.15 31.91
C ALA A 271 19.25 -31.21 31.16
N VAL A 272 19.62 -30.75 29.95
CA VAL A 272 18.75 -29.92 29.11
C VAL A 272 17.56 -30.72 28.59
N LEU A 273 17.77 -31.98 28.19
CA LEU A 273 16.69 -32.86 27.77
C LEU A 273 15.69 -33.12 28.91
N ASP A 274 16.17 -33.33 30.13
CA ASP A 274 15.33 -33.50 31.32
C ASP A 274 14.50 -32.25 31.61
N GLN A 275 15.08 -31.05 31.46
CA GLN A 275 14.34 -29.79 31.55
C GLN A 275 13.23 -29.71 30.50
N LEU A 276 13.52 -30.05 29.24
CA LEU A 276 12.52 -30.06 28.17
C LEU A 276 11.41 -31.09 28.44
N LEU A 277 11.74 -32.28 28.95
CA LEU A 277 10.75 -33.29 29.30
C LEU A 277 9.92 -32.89 30.52
N ASN A 278 10.50 -32.18 31.49
CA ASN A 278 9.75 -31.60 32.61
C ASN A 278 8.78 -30.52 32.14
N LEU A 279 9.18 -29.66 31.21
CA LEU A 279 8.29 -28.73 30.52
C LEU A 279 7.16 -29.48 29.81
N GLY A 280 7.48 -30.56 29.09
CA GLY A 280 6.49 -31.44 28.46
C GLY A 280 5.49 -32.01 29.48
N ARG A 281 5.97 -32.50 30.62
CA ARG A 281 5.12 -32.99 31.72
C ARG A 281 4.20 -31.90 32.26
N GLN A 282 4.70 -30.67 32.43
CA GLN A 282 3.89 -29.53 32.84
C GLN A 282 2.79 -29.20 31.82
N LEU A 283 3.11 -29.17 30.52
CA LEU A 283 2.12 -28.90 29.47
C LEU A 283 1.00 -29.94 29.45
N VAL A 284 1.34 -31.22 29.67
CA VAL A 284 0.36 -32.31 29.76
C VAL A 284 -0.48 -32.19 31.03
N SER A 285 0.11 -31.86 32.19
CA SER A 285 -0.65 -31.65 33.43
C SER A 285 -1.60 -30.46 33.33
N ASP A 286 -1.19 -29.43 32.59
CA ASP A 286 -2.00 -28.24 32.36
C ASP A 286 -3.08 -28.45 31.29
N HIS A 287 -3.23 -29.67 30.77
CA HIS A 287 -4.20 -30.05 29.72
C HIS A 287 -4.07 -29.21 28.44
N VAL A 288 -2.84 -28.90 28.01
CA VAL A 288 -2.57 -28.24 26.73
C VAL A 288 -2.82 -29.23 25.59
N ASP A 289 -3.55 -28.80 24.57
CA ASP A 289 -3.86 -29.60 23.38
C ASP A 289 -2.90 -29.31 22.21
N LEU A 290 -2.47 -28.05 22.11
CA LEU A 290 -1.68 -27.53 21.00
C LEU A 290 -0.49 -26.71 21.49
N VAL A 291 0.71 -27.12 21.08
CA VAL A 291 1.97 -26.41 21.31
C VAL A 291 2.44 -25.82 19.98
N LEU A 292 2.50 -24.50 19.93
CA LEU A 292 2.98 -23.73 18.79
C LEU A 292 4.33 -23.12 19.16
N CYS A 293 5.37 -23.31 18.34
CA CYS A 293 6.69 -22.74 18.58
C CYS A 293 7.17 -21.94 17.37
N GLN A 294 7.60 -20.70 17.62
CA GLN A 294 8.26 -19.85 16.63
C GLN A 294 9.48 -20.55 16.01
N LYS A 295 10.24 -21.24 16.86
CA LYS A 295 11.53 -21.88 16.56
C LYS A 295 11.38 -23.40 16.55
N VAL A 296 12.50 -24.13 16.62
CA VAL A 296 12.54 -25.59 16.56
C VAL A 296 12.14 -26.22 17.90
N ILE A 297 11.49 -27.39 17.85
CA ILE A 297 11.23 -28.24 19.02
C ILE A 297 12.08 -29.52 18.92
N HIS A 298 12.73 -29.91 20.02
CA HIS A 298 13.58 -31.10 20.11
C HIS A 298 12.76 -32.38 19.80
N PRO A 299 13.29 -33.33 19.00
CA PRO A 299 12.57 -34.53 18.59
C PRO A 299 12.00 -35.36 19.75
N SER A 300 12.77 -35.52 20.84
CA SER A 300 12.31 -36.28 22.02
C SER A 300 11.11 -35.61 22.71
N LEU A 301 11.09 -34.28 22.77
CA LEU A 301 9.95 -33.54 23.32
C LEU A 301 8.73 -33.67 22.39
N LYS A 302 8.90 -33.57 21.07
CA LYS A 302 7.80 -33.82 20.12
C LYS A 302 7.22 -35.22 20.27
N GLN A 303 8.08 -36.23 20.42
CA GLN A 303 7.64 -37.62 20.62
C GLN A 303 6.87 -37.77 21.94
N PHE A 304 7.39 -37.18 23.04
CA PHE A 304 6.71 -37.17 24.33
C PHE A 304 5.33 -36.53 24.24
N LEU A 305 5.22 -35.32 23.67
CA LEU A 305 3.95 -34.62 23.49
C LEU A 305 2.97 -35.45 22.64
N ASN A 306 3.44 -36.06 21.56
CA ASN A 306 2.61 -36.90 20.68
C ASN A 306 2.10 -38.16 21.40
N MET A 307 2.91 -38.82 22.24
CA MET A 307 2.47 -39.96 23.07
C MET A 307 1.33 -39.57 24.02
N HIS A 308 1.32 -38.32 24.49
CA HIS A 308 0.27 -37.75 25.33
C HIS A 308 -0.85 -37.04 24.56
N ARG A 309 -0.92 -37.23 23.22
CA ARG A 309 -1.93 -36.63 22.33
C ARG A 309 -1.93 -35.10 22.28
N VAL A 310 -0.78 -34.47 22.49
CA VAL A 310 -0.58 -33.03 22.32
C VAL A 310 0.05 -32.75 20.95
N ILE A 311 -0.57 -31.90 20.15
CA ILE A 311 -0.05 -31.52 18.82
C ILE A 311 1.07 -30.49 19.00
N ALA A 312 2.24 -30.75 18.40
CA ALA A 312 3.36 -29.82 18.42
C ALA A 312 3.70 -29.35 17.00
N VAL A 313 3.53 -28.05 16.73
CA VAL A 313 3.92 -27.39 15.49
C VAL A 313 5.07 -26.44 15.77
N ASP A 314 6.18 -26.59 15.06
CA ASP A 314 7.39 -25.80 15.22
C ASP A 314 7.75 -25.06 13.93
N ARG A 315 8.72 -24.14 14.02
CA ARG A 315 9.21 -23.32 12.89
C ARG A 315 8.12 -22.46 12.25
N ILE A 316 7.20 -21.97 13.07
CA ILE A 316 6.10 -21.09 12.65
C ILE A 316 6.60 -19.77 12.06
N GLY A 317 7.78 -19.32 12.49
CA GLY A 317 8.37 -18.06 12.03
C GLY A 317 7.79 -16.84 12.77
N VAL A 318 8.54 -15.74 12.73
CA VAL A 318 8.23 -14.52 13.52
C VAL A 318 6.98 -13.79 13.02
N THR A 319 6.71 -13.85 11.71
CA THR A 319 5.62 -13.11 11.06
C THR A 319 4.23 -13.54 11.51
N LEU A 320 4.09 -14.79 11.95
CA LEU A 320 2.82 -15.36 12.43
C LEU A 320 2.62 -15.19 13.94
N MET A 321 3.63 -14.76 14.71
CA MET A 321 3.55 -14.68 16.17
C MET A 321 2.50 -13.67 16.65
N GLU A 322 2.50 -12.46 16.12
CA GLU A 322 1.50 -11.44 16.46
C GLU A 322 0.07 -11.87 16.05
N PRO A 323 -0.19 -12.35 14.82
CA PRO A 323 -1.49 -12.94 14.46
C PRO A 323 -1.91 -14.08 15.39
N LEU A 324 -1.03 -15.02 15.70
CA LEU A 324 -1.36 -16.16 16.58
C LEU A 324 -1.69 -15.69 17.99
N THR A 325 -0.92 -14.77 18.54
CA THR A 325 -1.18 -14.15 19.85
C THR A 325 -2.57 -13.53 19.88
N LYS A 326 -2.90 -12.70 18.89
CA LYS A 326 -4.21 -12.03 18.81
C LYS A 326 -5.36 -13.00 18.58
N MET A 327 -5.16 -14.03 17.76
CA MET A 327 -6.18 -15.04 17.43
C MET A 327 -6.49 -15.96 18.62
N THR A 328 -5.44 -16.36 19.35
CA THR A 328 -5.55 -17.36 20.42
C THR A 328 -5.70 -16.77 21.81
N GLY A 329 -5.34 -15.49 22.00
CA GLY A 329 -5.24 -14.85 23.31
C GLY A 329 -4.04 -15.32 24.14
N THR A 330 -3.10 -16.08 23.56
CA THR A 330 -1.90 -16.54 24.26
C THR A 330 -0.98 -15.38 24.63
N GLN A 331 -0.18 -15.52 25.69
CA GLN A 331 1.01 -14.70 25.90
C GLN A 331 2.24 -15.50 25.47
N PRO A 332 3.08 -15.00 24.53
CA PRO A 332 4.25 -15.73 24.06
C PRO A 332 5.22 -16.10 25.20
N ILE A 333 5.50 -17.40 25.33
CA ILE A 333 6.35 -17.97 26.37
C ILE A 333 7.82 -17.90 25.91
N GLY A 334 8.61 -17.10 26.64
CA GLY A 334 10.03 -16.84 26.33
C GLY A 334 11.04 -17.63 27.17
N SER A 335 10.61 -18.51 28.07
CA SER A 335 11.50 -19.27 28.95
C SER A 335 11.09 -20.74 29.07
N LEU A 336 12.04 -21.60 29.48
CA LEU A 336 11.81 -23.02 29.78
C LEU A 336 11.36 -23.26 31.24
N GLY A 337 11.16 -22.18 32.02
CA GLY A 337 10.75 -22.26 33.42
C GLY A 337 9.26 -22.58 33.58
N SER A 338 8.76 -22.41 34.80
CA SER A 338 7.34 -22.62 35.11
C SER A 338 6.45 -21.67 34.29
N ILE A 339 5.52 -22.23 33.52
CA ILE A 339 4.56 -21.48 32.73
C ILE A 339 3.44 -20.94 33.64
N SER A 340 3.07 -19.67 33.47
CA SER A 340 1.90 -19.08 34.14
C SER A 340 0.60 -19.56 33.49
N PRO A 341 -0.46 -19.87 34.25
CA PRO A 341 -1.76 -20.23 33.69
C PRO A 341 -2.34 -19.19 32.72
N ASN A 342 -1.98 -17.91 32.90
CA ASN A 342 -2.43 -16.80 32.06
C ASN A 342 -1.71 -16.74 30.69
N SER A 343 -0.66 -17.54 30.48
CA SER A 343 0.06 -17.59 29.22
C SER A 343 -0.65 -18.45 28.17
N TYR A 344 -1.52 -19.35 28.60
CA TYR A 344 -2.29 -20.21 27.71
C TYR A 344 -3.45 -19.46 27.05
N GLY A 345 -3.74 -19.81 25.81
CA GLY A 345 -4.88 -19.31 25.06
C GLY A 345 -5.76 -20.46 24.56
N SER A 346 -6.66 -20.15 23.63
CA SER A 346 -7.57 -21.15 23.05
C SER A 346 -7.80 -20.95 21.56
N VAL A 347 -8.14 -22.03 20.86
CA VAL A 347 -8.58 -22.02 19.46
C VAL A 347 -9.81 -22.91 19.32
N LYS A 348 -10.73 -22.57 18.42
CA LYS A 348 -12.01 -23.29 18.30
C LYS A 348 -11.80 -24.71 17.82
N ASP A 349 -11.06 -24.85 16.74
CA ASP A 349 -10.81 -26.13 16.09
C ASP A 349 -9.52 -26.06 15.26
N VAL A 350 -9.00 -27.23 14.88
CA VAL A 350 -7.87 -27.37 13.95
C VAL A 350 -8.21 -28.40 12.88
N CYS A 351 -7.88 -28.09 11.63
CA CYS A 351 -8.06 -29.04 10.54
C CYS A 351 -6.88 -29.02 9.59
N THR A 352 -6.78 -30.07 8.78
CA THR A 352 -5.78 -30.18 7.72
C THR A 352 -6.46 -29.78 6.41
N ALA A 353 -5.87 -28.83 5.68
CA ALA A 353 -6.35 -28.40 4.38
C ALA A 353 -5.30 -28.67 3.30
N LYS A 354 -5.76 -29.04 2.11
CA LYS A 354 -4.89 -29.24 0.93
C LYS A 354 -5.34 -28.31 -0.17
N PHE A 355 -4.42 -27.54 -0.72
CA PHE A 355 -4.65 -26.67 -1.87
C PHE A 355 -3.54 -26.90 -2.90
N GLY A 356 -3.92 -27.35 -4.09
CA GLY A 356 -2.96 -27.82 -5.09
C GLY A 356 -2.08 -28.95 -4.54
N SER A 357 -0.76 -28.78 -4.62
CA SER A 357 0.24 -29.70 -4.06
C SER A 357 0.62 -29.38 -2.61
N LYS A 358 0.20 -28.24 -2.06
CA LYS A 358 0.57 -27.80 -0.72
C LYS A 358 -0.41 -28.27 0.33
N HIS A 359 0.12 -28.58 1.50
CA HIS A 359 -0.66 -28.97 2.66
C HIS A 359 -0.52 -27.93 3.77
N PHE A 360 -1.62 -27.69 4.48
CA PHE A 360 -1.72 -26.65 5.49
C PHE A 360 -2.34 -27.21 6.77
N PHE A 361 -1.82 -26.74 7.89
CA PHE A 361 -2.47 -26.82 9.19
C PHE A 361 -3.29 -25.55 9.41
N HIS A 362 -4.60 -25.71 9.47
CA HIS A 362 -5.56 -24.62 9.54
C HIS A 362 -6.07 -24.48 10.98
N LEU A 363 -5.75 -23.35 11.59
CA LEU A 363 -6.23 -22.96 12.90
C LEU A 363 -7.52 -22.15 12.76
N ILE A 364 -8.64 -22.67 13.28
CA ILE A 364 -9.95 -22.03 13.19
C ILE A 364 -10.22 -21.24 14.48
N PRO A 365 -10.40 -19.92 14.41
CA PRO A 365 -10.55 -19.10 15.62
C PRO A 365 -11.97 -19.20 16.20
N ASN A 366 -12.11 -18.76 17.44
CA ASN A 366 -13.42 -18.57 18.07
C ASN A 366 -14.18 -17.40 17.39
N GLU A 367 -13.47 -16.32 17.10
CA GLU A 367 -13.96 -15.14 16.38
C GLU A 367 -13.16 -14.91 15.10
N ALA A 368 -13.82 -14.52 14.01
CA ALA A 368 -13.20 -14.49 12.68
C ALA A 368 -12.27 -13.28 12.40
N THR A 369 -11.81 -12.55 13.43
CA THR A 369 -11.02 -11.31 13.30
C THR A 369 -9.68 -11.50 12.59
N ILE A 370 -9.19 -12.73 12.47
CA ILE A 370 -8.00 -13.05 11.68
C ILE A 370 -8.40 -14.01 10.57
N CYS A 371 -7.91 -13.75 9.36
CA CYS A 371 -8.17 -14.59 8.20
C CYS A 371 -6.92 -14.78 7.34
N SER A 372 -6.92 -15.85 6.55
CA SER A 372 -5.89 -16.14 5.56
C SER A 372 -6.46 -15.99 4.16
N LEU A 373 -5.92 -15.03 3.41
CA LEU A 373 -6.13 -14.88 1.97
C LEU A 373 -5.10 -15.74 1.24
N LEU A 374 -5.54 -16.91 0.78
CA LEU A 374 -4.74 -17.80 -0.05
C LEU A 374 -4.72 -17.23 -1.47
N LEU A 375 -3.57 -16.69 -1.88
CA LEU A 375 -3.42 -15.96 -3.12
C LEU A 375 -2.69 -16.80 -4.17
N CYS A 376 -3.35 -16.99 -5.30
CA CYS A 376 -2.87 -17.80 -6.41
C CYS A 376 -2.49 -16.94 -7.61
N ASN A 377 -1.39 -17.30 -8.28
CA ASN A 377 -1.05 -16.82 -9.62
C ASN A 377 -0.05 -17.79 -10.25
N ARG A 378 -0.13 -18.00 -11.57
CA ARG A 378 0.75 -18.89 -12.34
C ARG A 378 2.11 -18.27 -12.61
N ASN A 379 2.20 -16.94 -12.59
CA ASN A 379 3.44 -16.23 -12.84
C ASN A 379 3.94 -15.63 -11.52
N ASP A 380 5.16 -15.97 -11.13
CA ASP A 380 5.78 -15.51 -9.89
C ASP A 380 5.93 -14.00 -9.80
N THR A 381 6.31 -13.33 -10.90
CA THR A 381 6.44 -11.87 -10.92
C THR A 381 5.09 -11.17 -10.81
N ALA A 382 4.05 -11.71 -11.48
CA ALA A 382 2.69 -11.21 -11.36
C ALA A 382 2.10 -11.52 -9.97
N TRP A 383 2.51 -12.62 -9.34
CA TRP A 383 2.14 -12.96 -7.97
C TRP A 383 2.71 -11.95 -6.96
N ASP A 384 4.00 -11.62 -7.08
CA ASP A 384 4.65 -10.63 -6.20
C ASP A 384 3.97 -9.26 -6.33
N GLU A 385 3.67 -8.84 -7.56
CA GLU A 385 2.92 -7.60 -7.81
C GLU A 385 1.51 -7.67 -7.22
N LEU A 386 0.78 -8.77 -7.44
CA LEU A 386 -0.58 -8.96 -6.93
C LEU A 386 -0.63 -8.96 -5.41
N LYS A 387 0.35 -9.58 -4.74
CA LYS A 387 0.49 -9.54 -3.28
C LYS A 387 0.57 -8.10 -2.77
N LEU A 388 1.44 -7.28 -3.35
CA LEU A 388 1.56 -5.87 -2.98
C LEU A 388 0.25 -5.11 -3.24
N THR A 389 -0.41 -5.37 -4.37
CA THR A 389 -1.71 -4.76 -4.70
C THR A 389 -2.79 -5.13 -3.69
N CYS A 390 -2.85 -6.39 -3.25
CA CYS A 390 -3.76 -6.83 -2.20
C CYS A 390 -3.48 -6.13 -0.87
N GLN A 391 -2.20 -5.92 -0.51
CA GLN A 391 -1.81 -5.19 0.70
C GLN A 391 -2.24 -3.72 0.61
N THR A 392 -2.02 -3.05 -0.53
CA THR A 392 -2.51 -1.69 -0.76
C THR A 392 -4.03 -1.62 -0.64
N ALA A 393 -4.77 -2.52 -1.28
CA ALA A 393 -6.23 -2.52 -1.21
C ALA A 393 -6.76 -2.73 0.21
N LEU A 394 -6.19 -3.68 0.96
CA LEU A 394 -6.55 -3.89 2.38
C LEU A 394 -6.28 -2.64 3.22
N HIS A 395 -5.13 -1.99 3.03
CA HIS A 395 -4.80 -0.78 3.79
C HIS A 395 -5.70 0.40 3.42
N ILE A 396 -6.05 0.56 2.14
CA ILE A 396 -6.97 1.61 1.69
C ILE A 396 -8.36 1.43 2.29
N LEU A 397 -8.86 0.19 2.39
CA LEU A 397 -10.12 -0.09 3.10
C LEU A 397 -10.04 0.29 4.59
N GLN A 398 -8.89 0.06 5.24
CA GLN A 398 -8.66 0.49 6.64
C GLN A 398 -8.60 2.01 6.80
N LEU A 399 -7.98 2.73 5.87
CA LEU A 399 -7.98 4.19 5.86
C LEU A 399 -9.40 4.74 5.65
N THR A 400 -10.16 4.11 4.75
CA THR A 400 -11.55 4.48 4.46
C THR A 400 -12.47 4.28 5.67
N LEU A 401 -12.22 3.28 6.53
CA LEU A 401 -12.95 3.16 7.81
C LEU A 401 -12.74 4.35 8.74
N LYS A 402 -11.53 4.94 8.73
CA LYS A 402 -11.22 6.10 9.58
C LYS A 402 -11.80 7.38 9.00
N GLU A 403 -11.79 7.52 7.68
CA GLU A 403 -12.32 8.66 6.96
C GLU A 403 -13.24 8.17 5.83
N PRO A 404 -14.57 8.11 6.05
CA PRO A 404 -15.53 7.38 5.22
C PRO A 404 -15.93 8.14 3.95
N TRP A 405 -14.93 8.53 3.18
CA TRP A 405 -15.07 9.33 1.98
C TRP A 405 -14.10 8.85 0.91
N ALA A 406 -14.60 8.76 -0.31
CA ALA A 406 -13.83 8.48 -1.51
C ALA A 406 -13.81 9.70 -2.43
N LEU A 407 -12.90 9.71 -3.39
CA LEU A 407 -12.81 10.69 -4.45
C LEU A 407 -13.04 10.04 -5.82
N LEU A 408 -13.57 10.79 -6.77
CA LEU A 408 -13.65 10.37 -8.17
C LEU A 408 -12.26 10.19 -8.76
N GLY A 409 -11.93 8.95 -9.13
CA GLY A 409 -10.62 8.59 -9.68
C GLY A 409 -10.50 8.88 -11.18
N GLY A 410 -9.55 8.19 -11.83
CA GLY A 410 -9.36 8.29 -13.28
C GLY A 410 -9.01 9.70 -13.76
N GLY A 411 -8.25 10.47 -12.96
CA GLY A 411 -7.83 11.83 -13.28
C GLY A 411 -8.89 12.92 -13.14
N CYS A 412 -10.13 12.56 -12.79
CA CYS A 412 -11.23 13.53 -12.69
C CYS A 412 -11.07 14.47 -11.51
N THR A 413 -10.54 14.00 -10.37
CA THR A 413 -10.25 14.85 -9.22
C THR A 413 -9.21 15.93 -9.59
N GLU A 414 -8.15 15.55 -10.31
CA GLU A 414 -7.07 16.45 -10.70
C GLU A 414 -7.54 17.52 -11.68
N THR A 415 -8.31 17.16 -12.72
CA THR A 415 -8.86 18.13 -13.69
C THR A 415 -9.89 19.06 -13.05
N HIS A 416 -10.73 18.51 -12.18
CA HIS A 416 -11.72 19.29 -11.44
C HIS A 416 -11.05 20.28 -10.48
N LEU A 417 -10.01 19.86 -9.78
CA LEU A 417 -9.25 20.72 -8.88
C LEU A 417 -8.55 21.86 -9.64
N ALA A 418 -7.99 21.57 -10.82
CA ALA A 418 -7.42 22.59 -11.70
C ALA A 418 -8.48 23.61 -12.15
N ALA A 419 -9.67 23.16 -12.53
CA ALA A 419 -10.78 24.05 -12.89
C ALA A 419 -11.23 24.91 -11.69
N TYR A 420 -11.36 24.31 -10.51
CA TYR A 420 -11.71 25.00 -9.27
C TYR A 420 -10.70 26.09 -8.89
N ILE A 421 -9.40 25.78 -8.94
CA ILE A 421 -8.34 26.75 -8.65
C ILE A 421 -8.41 27.92 -9.62
N ARG A 422 -8.49 27.68 -10.94
CA ARG A 422 -8.59 28.75 -11.95
C ARG A 422 -9.80 29.64 -11.73
N HIS A 423 -10.94 29.04 -11.39
CA HIS A 423 -12.15 29.79 -11.05
C HIS A 423 -11.96 30.67 -9.81
N LYS A 424 -11.42 30.09 -8.73
CA LYS A 424 -11.25 30.79 -7.45
C LYS A 424 -10.23 31.93 -7.56
N THR A 425 -9.12 31.72 -8.28
CA THR A 425 -8.08 32.73 -8.47
C THR A 425 -8.53 33.88 -9.38
N HIS A 426 -9.40 33.61 -10.35
CA HIS A 426 -9.95 34.65 -11.22
C HIS A 426 -11.01 35.51 -10.50
N ASN A 427 -11.95 34.87 -9.78
CA ASN A 427 -13.12 35.55 -9.24
C ASN A 427 -12.94 36.09 -7.82
N ASP A 428 -12.00 35.54 -7.06
CA ASP A 428 -11.75 35.94 -5.68
C ASP A 428 -10.26 35.90 -5.32
N PRO A 429 -9.40 36.69 -5.99
CA PRO A 429 -7.97 36.73 -5.73
C PRO A 429 -7.65 37.26 -4.32
N LYS A 430 -8.52 38.11 -3.75
CA LYS A 430 -8.33 38.73 -2.44
C LYS A 430 -8.46 37.76 -1.28
N SER A 431 -9.27 36.70 -1.39
CA SER A 431 -9.33 35.69 -0.32
C SER A 431 -8.08 34.82 -0.24
N ILE A 432 -7.32 34.75 -1.33
CA ILE A 432 -6.05 34.00 -1.44
C ILE A 432 -4.86 34.89 -1.02
N LEU A 433 -4.86 36.16 -1.44
CA LEU A 433 -3.87 37.16 -1.05
C LEU A 433 -4.27 37.81 0.28
N LYS A 434 -3.93 37.15 1.39
CA LYS A 434 -4.14 37.73 2.73
C LYS A 434 -3.10 38.79 3.12
N ASP A 435 -1.97 38.83 2.42
CA ASP A 435 -0.83 39.72 2.68
C ASP A 435 -0.46 40.54 1.42
N ASP A 436 -0.07 41.80 1.60
CA ASP A 436 0.23 42.79 0.54
C ASP A 436 1.52 42.50 -0.28
N GLU A 437 2.26 41.43 0.04
CA GLU A 437 3.55 41.10 -0.60
C GLU A 437 3.44 40.32 -1.92
N CYS A 438 2.25 39.94 -2.38
CA CYS A 438 2.08 39.29 -3.69
C CYS A 438 1.17 40.08 -4.60
N THR A 439 1.61 40.25 -5.84
CA THR A 439 0.78 40.81 -6.90
C THR A 439 -0.24 39.78 -7.40
N GLN A 440 -1.36 40.27 -7.92
CA GLN A 440 -2.36 39.44 -8.59
C GLN A 440 -1.78 38.69 -9.79
N THR A 441 -0.81 39.29 -10.50
CA THR A 441 -0.13 38.67 -11.64
C THR A 441 0.73 37.49 -11.22
N GLU A 442 1.49 37.60 -10.12
CA GLU A 442 2.27 36.48 -9.56
C GLU A 442 1.35 35.33 -9.14
N LEU A 443 0.22 35.64 -8.50
CA LEU A 443 -0.78 34.62 -8.15
C LEU A 443 -1.31 33.91 -9.39
N GLN A 444 -1.67 34.64 -10.45
CA GLN A 444 -2.18 34.05 -11.69
C GLN A 444 -1.15 33.14 -12.36
N LEU A 445 0.11 33.58 -12.45
CA LEU A 445 1.20 32.80 -13.04
C LEU A 445 1.45 31.50 -12.28
N ILE A 446 1.51 31.57 -10.95
CA ILE A 446 1.76 30.39 -10.11
C ILE A 446 0.54 29.47 -10.08
N ALA A 447 -0.67 30.02 -10.02
CA ALA A 447 -1.89 29.23 -10.10
C ALA A 447 -1.99 28.46 -11.42
N GLU A 448 -1.64 29.07 -12.55
CA GLU A 448 -1.63 28.38 -13.84
C GLU A 448 -0.55 27.29 -13.89
N ALA A 449 0.66 27.57 -13.38
CA ALA A 449 1.72 26.56 -13.28
C ALA A 449 1.32 25.37 -12.38
N PHE A 450 0.60 25.63 -11.29
CA PHE A 450 0.07 24.62 -10.38
C PHE A 450 -1.03 23.77 -11.06
N CYS A 451 -1.98 24.42 -11.73
CA CYS A 451 -3.03 23.75 -12.49
C CYS A 451 -2.45 22.90 -13.63
N SER A 452 -1.48 23.44 -14.37
CA SER A 452 -0.76 22.73 -15.41
C SER A 452 0.01 21.51 -14.86
N ALA A 453 0.51 21.58 -13.62
CA ALA A 453 1.14 20.44 -12.96
C ALA A 453 0.13 19.32 -12.64
N LEU A 454 -1.07 19.65 -12.13
CA LEU A 454 -2.17 18.69 -11.94
C LEU A 454 -2.58 18.05 -13.28
N GLU A 455 -2.74 18.86 -14.32
CA GLU A 455 -3.09 18.38 -15.66
C GLU A 455 -1.99 17.54 -16.31
N SER A 456 -0.73 17.78 -15.96
CA SER A 456 0.38 16.93 -16.41
C SER A 456 0.37 15.55 -15.77
N VAL A 457 -0.14 15.42 -14.54
CA VAL A 457 -0.39 14.10 -13.92
C VAL A 457 -1.47 13.36 -14.69
N VAL A 458 -2.55 14.04 -15.04
CA VAL A 458 -3.64 13.50 -15.85
C VAL A 458 -3.17 13.08 -17.23
N GLY A 459 -2.36 13.93 -17.89
CA GLY A 459 -1.71 13.62 -19.16
C GLY A 459 -0.81 12.37 -19.09
N SER A 460 -0.37 11.95 -17.90
CA SER A 460 0.43 10.74 -17.70
C SER A 460 -0.41 9.45 -17.70
N LEU A 461 -1.74 9.54 -17.78
CA LEU A 461 -2.63 8.37 -17.93
C LEU A 461 -2.68 7.85 -19.37
N GLU A 462 -2.23 8.64 -20.34
CA GLU A 462 -2.22 8.31 -21.77
C GLU A 462 -0.81 7.85 -22.18
N HIS A 463 -0.71 6.71 -22.86
CA HIS A 463 0.57 6.14 -23.32
C HIS A 463 0.55 5.63 -24.77
N ASP A 464 -0.61 5.65 -25.43
CA ASP A 464 -0.90 5.01 -26.72
C ASP A 464 -1.27 6.03 -27.82
N GLY A 465 -1.03 7.33 -27.59
CA GLY A 465 -1.26 8.40 -28.57
C GLY A 465 -2.71 8.87 -28.67
N GLY A 466 -3.55 8.53 -27.69
CA GLY A 466 -4.90 9.08 -27.56
C GLY A 466 -4.91 10.56 -27.13
N GLU A 467 -6.09 11.17 -27.24
CA GLU A 467 -6.31 12.56 -26.83
C GLU A 467 -7.05 12.61 -25.50
N ILE A 468 -6.71 13.61 -24.68
CA ILE A 468 -7.32 13.85 -23.39
C ILE A 468 -8.11 15.15 -23.40
N LEU A 469 -9.37 15.05 -22.97
CA LEU A 469 -10.32 16.14 -22.90
C LEU A 469 -10.80 16.35 -21.46
N THR A 470 -11.37 17.52 -21.20
CA THR A 470 -12.08 17.84 -19.96
C THR A 470 -13.45 18.41 -20.31
N ASP A 471 -14.51 18.01 -19.61
CA ASP A 471 -15.82 18.65 -19.79
C ASP A 471 -15.88 19.99 -19.03
N MET A 472 -16.65 20.95 -19.57
CA MET A 472 -16.75 22.30 -19.02
C MET A 472 -17.83 22.47 -17.95
N LYS A 473 -18.46 21.37 -17.49
CA LYS A 473 -19.57 21.43 -16.52
C LYS A 473 -19.12 20.94 -15.14
N TYR A 474 -18.55 19.75 -15.10
CA TYR A 474 -18.06 19.08 -13.90
C TYR A 474 -16.53 19.08 -13.85
N GLY A 475 -15.85 19.31 -14.98
CA GLY A 475 -14.39 19.29 -15.02
C GLY A 475 -13.81 17.88 -14.96
N HIS A 476 -14.54 16.86 -15.42
CA HIS A 476 -14.07 15.47 -15.42
C HIS A 476 -13.20 15.19 -16.64
N LEU A 477 -12.36 14.16 -16.49
CA LEU A 477 -11.50 13.66 -17.53
C LEU A 477 -12.26 12.83 -18.57
N TRP A 478 -11.93 13.00 -19.84
CA TRP A 478 -12.40 12.15 -20.93
C TRP A 478 -11.23 11.78 -21.84
N SER A 479 -11.24 10.56 -22.37
CA SER A 479 -10.16 10.04 -23.24
C SER A 479 -10.70 9.57 -24.57
N VAL A 480 -10.02 9.90 -25.66
CA VAL A 480 -10.33 9.47 -27.03
C VAL A 480 -9.18 8.61 -27.55
N GLN A 481 -9.51 7.51 -28.22
CA GLN A 481 -8.50 6.60 -28.79
C GLN A 481 -7.85 7.20 -30.06
N ALA A 482 -6.58 6.87 -30.29
CA ALA A 482 -5.76 7.41 -31.37
C ALA A 482 -6.31 7.14 -32.78
N ASP A 483 -6.99 6.01 -32.99
CA ASP A 483 -7.50 5.56 -34.31
C ASP A 483 -8.87 6.17 -34.67
N SER A 484 -9.35 7.15 -33.92
CA SER A 484 -10.62 7.81 -34.17
C SER A 484 -10.55 8.74 -35.39
N PRO A 485 -11.50 8.69 -36.34
CA PRO A 485 -11.52 9.60 -37.48
C PRO A 485 -11.61 11.07 -36.99
N CYS A 486 -10.72 11.93 -37.49
CA CYS A 486 -10.56 13.34 -37.09
C CYS A 486 -11.79 14.26 -37.26
N VAL A 487 -12.95 13.74 -37.68
CA VAL A 487 -14.12 14.54 -38.10
C VAL A 487 -15.46 13.95 -37.63
N ALA A 488 -15.53 13.43 -36.39
CA ALA A 488 -16.80 12.98 -35.80
C ALA A 488 -17.19 13.81 -34.57
N ASN A 489 -18.49 13.97 -34.34
CA ASN A 489 -19.04 14.64 -33.17
C ASN A 489 -18.53 13.95 -31.89
N TRP A 490 -17.98 14.71 -30.93
CA TRP A 490 -17.44 14.19 -29.66
C TRP A 490 -18.37 13.20 -28.91
N PRO A 491 -19.71 13.39 -28.89
CA PRO A 491 -20.62 12.44 -28.25
C PRO A 491 -20.58 11.01 -28.81
N ASP A 492 -20.20 10.83 -30.08
CA ASP A 492 -20.13 9.51 -30.72
C ASP A 492 -18.82 8.76 -30.39
N LEU A 493 -17.79 9.49 -29.96
CA LEU A 493 -16.45 8.97 -29.67
C LEU A 493 -16.20 8.74 -28.18
N LEU A 494 -16.91 9.48 -27.33
CA LEU A 494 -16.80 9.42 -25.89
C LEU A 494 -17.92 8.55 -25.34
N SER A 495 -17.61 7.61 -24.44
CA SER A 495 -18.62 6.77 -23.79
C SER A 495 -18.91 7.27 -22.37
N HIS A 496 -17.87 7.43 -21.56
CA HIS A 496 -17.94 7.88 -20.19
C HIS A 496 -16.70 8.69 -19.80
N CYS A 497 -16.83 9.53 -18.77
CA CYS A 497 -15.67 10.16 -18.13
C CYS A 497 -14.77 9.13 -17.44
N GLY A 498 -13.53 9.49 -17.12
CA GLY A 498 -12.51 8.59 -16.54
C GLY A 498 -12.93 7.94 -15.21
N CYS A 499 -13.78 8.60 -14.42
CA CYS A 499 -14.35 8.05 -13.19
C CYS A 499 -15.59 7.16 -13.43
N GLY A 500 -16.17 7.18 -14.63
CA GLY A 500 -17.35 6.40 -15.00
C GLY A 500 -18.69 6.97 -14.53
N LEU A 501 -18.72 8.17 -13.92
CA LEU A 501 -19.95 8.75 -13.36
C LEU A 501 -20.90 9.30 -14.43
N TYR A 502 -20.36 10.02 -15.40
CA TYR A 502 -21.11 10.68 -16.48
C TYR A 502 -20.86 10.01 -17.81
N ASN A 503 -21.91 9.94 -18.64
CA ASN A 503 -21.87 9.44 -20.00
C ASN A 503 -22.00 10.58 -21.03
N SER A 504 -21.69 10.30 -22.29
CA SER A 504 -21.69 11.29 -23.37
C SER A 504 -23.08 11.74 -23.85
N GLN A 505 -24.15 11.13 -23.33
CA GLN A 505 -25.53 11.49 -23.67
C GLN A 505 -26.02 12.72 -22.91
N GLU A 506 -25.27 13.19 -21.92
CA GLU A 506 -25.49 14.50 -21.31
C GLU A 506 -25.05 15.63 -22.26
N GLU A 507 -25.80 16.74 -22.32
CA GLU A 507 -25.42 17.95 -23.07
C GLU A 507 -24.16 18.60 -22.47
N LEU A 508 -23.00 18.05 -22.79
CA LEU A 508 -21.69 18.49 -22.32
C LEU A 508 -20.92 19.18 -23.45
N SER A 509 -20.04 20.10 -23.06
CA SER A 509 -19.04 20.67 -23.94
C SER A 509 -17.66 20.24 -23.46
N TRP A 510 -16.77 19.89 -24.39
CA TRP A 510 -15.43 19.39 -24.11
C TRP A 510 -14.37 20.36 -24.62
N SER A 511 -13.25 20.44 -23.91
CA SER A 511 -12.04 21.10 -24.37
C SER A 511 -10.83 20.18 -24.23
N PHE A 512 -9.81 20.42 -25.05
CA PHE A 512 -8.51 19.77 -24.87
C PHE A 512 -7.89 20.19 -23.53
N LEU A 513 -7.20 19.27 -22.88
CA LEU A 513 -6.61 19.50 -21.56
C LEU A 513 -5.62 20.69 -21.54
N ARG A 514 -4.95 20.99 -22.66
CA ARG A 514 -3.94 22.06 -22.74
C ARG A 514 -4.41 23.33 -23.47
N SER A 515 -5.70 23.45 -23.79
CA SER A 515 -6.22 24.69 -24.39
C SER A 515 -6.35 25.80 -23.34
N THR A 516 -6.15 27.05 -23.74
CA THR A 516 -6.47 28.22 -22.90
C THR A 516 -7.95 28.23 -22.57
N ARG A 517 -8.31 28.16 -21.27
CA ARG A 517 -9.71 28.00 -20.83
C ARG A 517 -10.24 29.27 -20.18
N HIS A 518 -11.50 29.58 -20.44
CA HIS A 518 -12.25 30.48 -19.57
C HIS A 518 -12.54 29.77 -18.24
N PRO A 519 -12.29 30.41 -17.08
CA PRO A 519 -12.62 29.81 -15.79
C PRO A 519 -14.12 29.55 -15.67
N PHE A 520 -14.50 28.36 -15.21
CA PHE A 520 -15.89 27.98 -14.94
C PHE A 520 -16.00 27.38 -13.53
N VAL A 521 -17.17 27.49 -12.91
CA VAL A 521 -17.45 26.82 -11.63
C VAL A 521 -17.74 25.34 -11.92
N PRO A 522 -16.92 24.39 -11.46
CA PRO A 522 -17.30 22.99 -11.52
C PRO A 522 -18.56 22.76 -10.69
N GLN A 523 -19.59 22.17 -11.30
CA GLN A 523 -20.83 21.87 -10.59
C GLN A 523 -20.64 20.71 -9.60
N ILE A 524 -21.47 20.70 -8.56
CA ILE A 524 -21.51 19.62 -7.57
C ILE A 524 -22.09 18.37 -8.26
N CYS A 525 -21.44 17.22 -8.09
CA CYS A 525 -22.02 15.96 -8.55
C CYS A 525 -23.30 15.66 -7.77
N LEU A 526 -24.38 15.35 -8.49
CA LEU A 526 -25.65 14.95 -7.87
C LEU A 526 -25.46 13.70 -6.98
N PRO A 527 -26.27 13.53 -5.92
CA PRO A 527 -26.21 12.35 -5.07
C PRO A 527 -26.32 11.06 -5.90
N LEU A 528 -25.49 10.06 -5.58
CA LEU A 528 -25.43 8.76 -6.29
C LEU A 528 -26.79 8.05 -6.42
N GLU A 529 -27.80 8.42 -5.63
CA GLU A 529 -29.16 7.88 -5.73
C GLU A 529 -29.81 8.10 -7.12
N ALA A 530 -29.35 9.10 -7.88
CA ALA A 530 -29.85 9.38 -9.23
C ALA A 530 -29.11 8.60 -10.33
N VAL A 531 -27.96 7.97 -10.05
CA VAL A 531 -27.13 7.29 -11.04
C VAL A 531 -27.20 5.78 -10.81
N GLY A 532 -28.18 5.14 -11.46
CA GLY A 532 -28.50 3.70 -11.36
C GLY A 532 -27.42 2.71 -11.83
N SER A 533 -26.13 3.07 -11.82
CA SER A 533 -25.03 2.18 -12.19
C SER A 533 -23.72 2.44 -11.45
N ALA A 534 -23.78 2.58 -10.11
CA ALA A 534 -22.58 2.55 -9.24
C ALA A 534 -21.70 1.29 -9.40
N SER A 535 -22.07 0.35 -10.27
CA SER A 535 -21.34 -0.89 -10.56
C SER A 535 -19.96 -0.67 -11.16
N ASN A 536 -19.67 0.46 -11.83
CA ASN A 536 -18.44 0.65 -12.62
C ASN A 536 -17.61 1.91 -12.31
N LEU A 537 -17.80 2.55 -11.16
CA LEU A 537 -17.03 3.75 -10.81
C LEU A 537 -15.55 3.45 -10.56
N THR A 538 -14.69 4.37 -11.00
CA THR A 538 -13.28 4.45 -10.61
C THR A 538 -13.14 5.45 -9.47
N LEU A 539 -12.61 4.99 -8.33
CA LEU A 539 -12.53 5.75 -7.09
C LEU A 539 -11.11 5.74 -6.52
N ASP A 540 -10.73 6.86 -5.92
CA ASP A 540 -9.50 7.03 -5.16
C ASP A 540 -9.81 7.21 -3.66
N CYS A 541 -8.86 6.81 -2.80
CA CYS A 541 -8.95 7.05 -1.36
C CYS A 541 -8.70 8.53 -1.03
N LEU A 542 -9.63 9.18 -0.31
CA LEU A 542 -9.50 10.59 0.09
C LEU A 542 -8.20 10.82 0.88
N THR A 543 -7.98 10.04 1.94
CA THR A 543 -6.84 10.23 2.85
C THR A 543 -5.50 10.07 2.12
N ALA A 544 -5.36 9.04 1.27
CA ALA A 544 -4.15 8.81 0.50
C ALA A 544 -3.91 9.94 -0.53
N LYS A 545 -4.96 10.40 -1.23
CA LYS A 545 -4.85 11.48 -2.22
C LYS A 545 -4.46 12.82 -1.56
N LEU A 546 -5.09 13.18 -0.43
CA LEU A 546 -4.77 14.39 0.33
C LEU A 546 -3.32 14.40 0.79
N SER A 547 -2.86 13.27 1.36
CA SER A 547 -1.47 13.11 1.78
C SER A 547 -0.50 13.21 0.59
N GLY A 548 -0.82 12.55 -0.53
CA GLY A 548 0.03 12.62 -1.73
C GLY A 548 0.13 14.04 -2.30
N LEU A 549 -0.97 14.78 -2.31
CA LEU A 549 -1.00 16.18 -2.73
C LEU A 549 -0.11 17.05 -1.81
N GLN A 550 -0.27 16.90 -0.50
CA GLN A 550 0.53 17.63 0.48
C GLN A 550 2.02 17.32 0.36
N VAL A 551 2.39 16.03 0.34
CA VAL A 551 3.79 15.61 0.22
C VAL A 551 4.42 16.10 -1.07
N ALA A 552 3.70 16.07 -2.20
CA ALA A 552 4.20 16.57 -3.48
C ALA A 552 4.54 18.07 -3.43
N VAL A 553 3.62 18.89 -2.90
CA VAL A 553 3.81 20.35 -2.84
C VAL A 553 4.87 20.73 -1.81
N GLU A 554 4.86 20.13 -0.63
CA GLU A 554 5.86 20.41 0.41
C GLU A 554 7.26 19.98 -0.02
N THR A 555 7.39 18.83 -0.68
CA THR A 555 8.67 18.35 -1.21
C THR A 555 9.18 19.24 -2.34
N ALA A 556 8.29 19.67 -3.26
CA ALA A 556 8.66 20.62 -4.31
C ALA A 556 9.15 21.95 -3.71
N ASN A 557 8.43 22.48 -2.73
CA ASN A 557 8.82 23.71 -2.02
C ASN A 557 10.17 23.57 -1.30
N LEU A 558 10.41 22.45 -0.62
CA LEU A 558 11.68 22.16 0.03
C LEU A 558 12.83 22.14 -0.99
N ILE A 559 12.63 21.50 -2.14
CA ILE A 559 13.64 21.42 -3.20
C ILE A 559 13.92 22.81 -3.81
N LEU A 560 12.87 23.62 -4.03
CA LEU A 560 12.99 24.99 -4.56
C LEU A 560 13.75 25.94 -3.60
N ASP A 561 13.71 25.67 -2.30
CA ASP A 561 14.40 26.47 -1.27
C ASP A 561 15.89 26.09 -1.11
N LEU A 562 16.35 25.01 -1.75
CA LEU A 562 17.74 24.55 -1.64
C LEU A 562 18.71 25.53 -2.31
N SER A 563 19.43 26.28 -1.48
CA SER A 563 20.46 27.22 -1.94
C SER A 563 21.84 26.57 -2.14
N TYR A 564 22.18 25.55 -1.35
CA TYR A 564 23.50 24.89 -1.37
C TYR A 564 23.40 23.38 -1.19
N VAL A 565 24.30 22.63 -1.83
CA VAL A 565 24.54 21.20 -1.60
C VAL A 565 25.99 21.02 -1.19
N ILE A 566 26.21 20.46 0.01
CA ILE A 566 27.54 20.22 0.57
C ILE A 566 27.73 18.69 0.66
N GLU A 567 28.69 18.17 -0.11
CA GLU A 567 28.99 16.74 -0.17
C GLU A 567 30.35 16.47 0.52
N ASP A 568 30.34 15.67 1.58
CA ASP A 568 31.59 15.17 2.17
C ASP A 568 32.22 14.13 1.24
N LYS A 569 33.51 14.28 0.93
CA LYS A 569 34.26 13.42 -0.01
C LYS A 569 35.11 12.37 0.69
N ASN A 570 34.90 12.18 1.99
CA ASN A 570 35.67 11.32 2.87
C ASN A 570 34.94 10.06 3.29
#